data_AF-A0A7S1ZH94-F1
#
_entry.id   AF-A0A7S1ZH94-F1
#
_cell.length_a   1.000
_cell.length_b   1.000
_cell.length_c   1.000
_cell.angle_alpha   90.00
_cell.angle_beta   90.00
_cell.angle_gamma   90.00
#
_symmetry.space_group_name_H-M   'P 1'
#
loop_
_entity.id
_entity.type
_entity.pdbx_description
1 polymer ?
#
loop_
_entity_poly.entity_id
_entity_poly.type
_entity_poly.pdbx_seq_one_letter_code
_entity_poly.pdbx_strand_id
1 'polypeptide(L)'
;GGVYADMDVLLTSNLDEVVADDVGFMTPMDSPGTKVNRRSCLWNGLMAVTPGHPILARTIEIVVNNIRNRFTSVDYDDMLCPTPVFHVSHSVDTLFTCGPCILGASINDLLGRHMQDAFVPGDLDVWQVEREGQLGIVAPEAG
;
A
#
# COMPACT_ATOMS: atom_id res chain seq x y z
N GLY A 1 -9.76 -2.05 -12.66
CA GLY A 1 -8.44 -2.69 -12.83
C GLY A 1 -7.74 -2.07 -14.01
N GLY A 2 -6.52 -2.52 -14.30
CA GLY A 2 -5.61 -1.97 -15.32
C GLY A 2 -4.34 -1.40 -14.71
N VAL A 3 -3.58 -0.68 -15.54
CA VAL A 3 -2.38 0.06 -15.13
C VAL A 3 -2.71 1.55 -15.09
N TYR A 4 -2.44 2.19 -13.95
CA TYR A 4 -2.46 3.64 -13.77
C TYR A 4 -1.01 4.15 -13.73
N ALA A 5 -0.73 5.24 -14.43
CA ALA A 5 0.54 5.94 -14.37
C ALA A 5 0.29 7.46 -14.50
N ASP A 6 0.98 8.26 -13.69
CA ASP A 6 0.96 9.72 -13.83
C ASP A 6 1.52 10.12 -15.21
N MET A 7 1.07 11.27 -15.73
CA MET A 7 1.42 11.73 -17.09
C MET A 7 2.91 12.01 -17.27
N ASP A 8 3.65 12.20 -16.17
CA ASP A 8 5.09 12.44 -16.12
C ASP A 8 5.91 11.18 -15.79
N VAL A 9 5.27 10.00 -15.71
CA VAL A 9 5.97 8.72 -15.62
C VAL A 9 6.61 8.37 -16.96
N LEU A 10 7.94 8.40 -17.00
CA LEU A 10 8.70 7.96 -18.15
C LEU A 10 8.94 6.44 -18.09
N LEU A 11 8.32 5.70 -19.00
CA LEU A 11 8.60 4.27 -19.18
C LEU A 11 9.91 4.07 -19.95
N THR A 12 10.85 3.36 -19.33
CA THR A 12 12.13 2.99 -19.95
C THR A 12 12.13 1.56 -20.53
N SER A 13 11.06 0.80 -20.29
CA SER A 13 10.83 -0.57 -20.74
C SER A 13 9.35 -0.79 -21.06
N ASN A 14 9.03 -1.90 -21.72
CA ASN A 14 7.63 -2.27 -21.99
C ASN A 14 6.91 -2.65 -20.70
N LEU A 15 5.61 -2.35 -20.59
CA LEU A 15 4.81 -2.73 -19.42
C LEU A 15 4.74 -4.25 -19.24
N ASP A 16 4.68 -5.00 -20.34
CA ASP A 16 4.65 -6.48 -20.34
C ASP A 16 5.93 -7.10 -19.75
N GLU A 17 7.05 -6.34 -19.73
CA GLU A 17 8.31 -6.78 -19.11
C GLU A 17 8.33 -6.49 -17.59
N VAL A 18 7.50 -5.56 -17.12
CA VAL A 18 7.51 -5.04 -15.74
C VAL A 18 6.36 -5.60 -14.92
N VAL A 19 5.21 -5.84 -15.54
CA VAL A 19 4.00 -6.37 -14.91
C VAL A 19 3.77 -7.79 -15.42
N ALA A 20 4.17 -8.78 -14.62
CA ALA A 20 3.96 -10.18 -14.97
C ALA A 20 2.47 -10.56 -14.91
N ASP A 21 2.08 -11.59 -15.68
CA ASP A 21 0.68 -12.05 -15.82
C ASP A 21 0.05 -12.52 -14.50
N ASP A 22 0.85 -12.87 -13.50
CA ASP A 22 0.42 -13.35 -12.19
C ASP A 22 0.31 -12.24 -11.12
N VAL A 23 0.53 -10.97 -11.51
CA VAL A 23 0.47 -9.83 -10.59
C VAL A 23 -0.97 -9.38 -10.36
N GLY A 24 -1.48 -9.67 -9.16
CA GLY A 24 -2.81 -9.21 -8.71
C GLY A 24 -2.87 -7.72 -8.37
N PHE A 25 -1.79 -7.20 -7.78
CA PHE A 25 -1.62 -5.81 -7.38
C PHE A 25 -0.12 -5.45 -7.33
N MET A 26 0.24 -4.28 -7.82
CA MET A 26 1.60 -3.74 -7.78
C MET A 26 1.54 -2.23 -7.62
N THR A 27 2.44 -1.71 -6.79
CA THR A 27 2.73 -0.28 -6.63
C THR A 27 4.18 -0.13 -6.16
N PRO A 28 4.93 0.87 -6.62
CA PRO A 28 6.26 1.13 -6.07
C PRO A 28 6.19 1.69 -4.65
N MET A 29 7.29 1.57 -3.92
CA MET A 29 7.45 2.30 -2.66
C MET A 29 7.59 3.80 -2.94
N ASP A 30 6.96 4.63 -2.12
CA ASP A 30 7.06 6.08 -2.28
C ASP A 30 8.27 6.67 -1.51
N SER A 31 8.77 7.81 -1.99
CA SER A 31 9.87 8.56 -1.38
C SER A 31 9.49 9.20 -0.02
N PRO A 32 8.31 9.85 0.15
CA PRO A 32 7.81 10.31 1.44
C PRO A 32 7.73 9.14 2.43
N GLY A 33 8.45 9.26 3.57
CA GLY A 33 8.61 8.19 4.56
C GLY A 33 10.03 7.61 4.63
N THR A 34 10.85 7.78 3.58
CA THR A 34 12.24 7.29 3.56
C THR A 34 13.13 8.02 4.58
N LYS A 35 12.94 9.35 4.75
CA LYS A 35 13.70 10.16 5.71
C LYS A 35 13.41 9.83 7.18
N VAL A 36 12.28 9.17 7.47
CA VAL A 36 11.84 8.83 8.83
C VAL A 36 12.03 7.33 9.12
N ASN A 37 12.69 6.59 8.22
CA ASN A 37 12.84 5.13 8.29
C ASN A 37 11.50 4.38 8.51
N ARG A 38 10.41 4.96 8.00
CA ARG A 38 9.03 4.49 8.13
C ARG A 38 8.38 4.60 6.76
N ARG A 39 8.79 3.72 5.85
CA ARG A 39 8.31 3.63 4.46
C ARG A 39 6.90 3.03 4.40
N SER A 40 5.95 3.68 5.06
CA SER A 40 4.57 3.23 5.12
C SER A 40 3.71 3.82 4.00
N CYS A 41 4.20 4.80 3.25
CA CYS A 41 3.52 5.37 2.09
C CYS A 41 3.94 4.62 0.81
N LEU A 42 2.97 4.32 -0.05
CA LEU A 42 3.18 3.61 -1.31
C LEU A 42 2.77 4.51 -2.47
N TRP A 43 3.54 4.50 -3.56
CA TRP A 43 3.41 5.52 -4.60
C TRP A 43 2.19 5.24 -5.47
N ASN A 44 1.13 6.03 -5.28
CA ASN A 44 -0.10 5.91 -6.04
C ASN A 44 -0.02 6.53 -7.45
N GLY A 45 1.16 7.03 -7.87
CA GLY A 45 1.43 7.55 -9.21
C GLY A 45 1.76 6.46 -10.25
N LEU A 46 2.01 5.22 -9.82
CA LEU A 46 2.13 4.05 -10.69
C LEU A 46 1.53 2.83 -9.99
N MET A 47 0.50 2.24 -10.57
CA MET A 47 -0.16 1.06 -10.00
C MET A 47 -0.63 0.10 -11.08
N ALA A 48 -0.49 -1.20 -10.86
CA ALA A 48 -1.16 -2.24 -11.65
C ALA A 48 -2.12 -3.00 -10.74
N VAL A 49 -3.39 -3.11 -11.12
CA VAL A 49 -4.43 -3.67 -10.23
C VAL A 49 -5.41 -4.52 -11.03
N THR A 50 -5.62 -5.76 -10.62
CA THR A 50 -6.68 -6.59 -11.18
C THR A 50 -8.08 -6.03 -10.83
N PRO A 51 -9.09 -6.18 -11.70
CA PRO A 51 -10.45 -5.74 -11.39
C PRO A 51 -10.98 -6.36 -10.08
N GLY A 52 -11.53 -5.54 -9.18
CA GLY A 52 -12.10 -6.02 -7.92
C GLY A 52 -11.06 -6.38 -6.84
N HIS A 53 -9.79 -6.02 -6.99
CA HIS A 53 -8.75 -6.39 -6.03
C HIS A 53 -9.05 -5.87 -4.60
N PRO A 54 -8.97 -6.72 -3.55
CA PRO A 54 -9.32 -6.36 -2.18
C PRO A 54 -8.57 -5.14 -1.63
N ILE A 55 -7.28 -5.00 -1.95
CA ILE A 55 -6.48 -3.83 -1.57
C ILE A 55 -7.15 -2.54 -2.00
N LEU A 56 -7.48 -2.41 -3.29
CA LEU A 56 -8.05 -1.17 -3.80
C LEU A 56 -9.47 -0.94 -3.28
N ALA A 57 -10.26 -2.01 -3.13
CA ALA A 57 -11.58 -1.93 -2.53
C ALA A 57 -11.54 -1.39 -1.09
N ARG A 58 -10.63 -1.93 -0.26
CA ARG A 58 -10.43 -1.49 1.13
C ARG A 58 -9.93 -0.05 1.21
N THR A 59 -8.96 0.33 0.37
CA THR A 59 -8.47 1.71 0.32
C THR A 59 -9.58 2.69 -0.05
N ILE A 60 -10.41 2.36 -1.07
CA ILE A 60 -11.54 3.21 -1.47
C ILE A 60 -12.56 3.32 -0.33
N GLU A 61 -12.88 2.21 0.35
CA GLU A 61 -13.79 2.20 1.49
C GLU A 61 -13.32 3.15 2.60
N ILE A 62 -12.05 3.04 3.02
CA ILE A 62 -11.45 3.89 4.05
C ILE A 62 -11.51 5.36 3.62
N VAL A 63 -11.05 5.68 2.41
CA VAL A 63 -11.04 7.05 1.88
C VAL A 63 -12.45 7.64 1.84
N VAL A 64 -13.44 6.91 1.33
CA VAL A 64 -14.83 7.37 1.26
C VAL A 64 -15.41 7.60 2.66
N ASN A 65 -15.11 6.72 3.61
CA ASN A 65 -15.55 6.88 5.00
C ASN A 65 -14.90 8.11 5.66
N ASN A 66 -13.59 8.31 5.47
CA ASN A 66 -12.86 9.46 6.01
C ASN A 66 -13.44 10.78 5.46
N ILE A 67 -13.70 10.85 4.16
CA ILE A 67 -14.32 12.03 3.52
C ILE A 67 -15.74 12.26 4.03
N ARG A 68 -16.57 11.21 4.09
CA ARG A 68 -17.97 11.31 4.56
C ARG A 68 -18.06 11.79 6.01
N ASN A 69 -17.13 11.33 6.85
CA ASN A 69 -17.04 11.69 8.26
C ASN A 69 -16.25 12.98 8.50
N ARG A 70 -15.76 13.64 7.44
CA ARG A 70 -15.01 14.91 7.49
C ARG A 70 -13.76 14.83 8.37
N PHE A 71 -12.97 13.78 8.18
CA PHE A 71 -11.70 13.60 8.88
C PHE A 71 -10.81 14.84 8.74
N THR A 72 -10.28 15.26 9.88
CA THR A 72 -9.25 16.28 10.03
C THR A 72 -7.90 15.62 10.32
N SER A 73 -6.83 16.41 10.44
CA SER A 73 -5.52 15.90 10.84
C SER A 73 -5.57 15.13 12.17
N VAL A 74 -6.41 15.56 13.12
CA VAL A 74 -6.57 14.91 14.44
C VAL A 74 -7.23 13.54 14.30
N ASP A 75 -8.19 13.38 13.38
CA ASP A 75 -8.83 12.09 13.14
C ASP A 75 -7.88 11.11 12.45
N TYR A 76 -7.02 11.61 11.55
CA TYR A 76 -5.94 10.80 10.99
C TYR A 76 -4.94 10.38 12.05
N ASP A 77 -4.57 11.24 12.98
CA ASP A 77 -3.68 10.89 14.09
C ASP A 77 -4.27 9.78 14.98
N ASP A 78 -5.58 9.87 15.29
CA ASP A 78 -6.28 8.84 16.07
C ASP A 78 -6.33 7.50 15.33
N MET A 79 -6.55 7.53 14.02
CA MET A 79 -6.51 6.33 13.15
C MET A 79 -5.14 5.62 13.19
N LEU A 80 -4.06 6.33 13.50
CA LEU A 80 -2.69 5.79 13.56
C LEU A 80 -2.27 5.35 14.99
N CYS A 81 -3.20 5.35 15.94
CA CYS A 81 -2.99 4.78 17.28
C CYS A 81 -2.81 3.25 17.23
N PRO A 82 -2.12 2.63 18.22
CA PRO A 82 -1.68 3.20 19.50
C PRO A 82 -0.29 3.85 19.47
N THR A 83 0.48 3.72 18.40
CA THR A 83 1.87 4.18 18.34
C THR A 83 2.12 5.10 17.12
N PRO A 84 1.45 6.26 17.05
CA PRO A 84 1.53 7.14 15.90
C PRO A 84 2.87 7.86 15.80
N VAL A 85 3.37 7.99 14.57
CA VAL A 85 4.53 8.80 14.18
C VAL A 85 4.01 10.08 13.52
N PHE A 86 3.76 11.09 14.36
CA PHE A 86 3.09 12.34 13.97
C PHE A 86 3.87 13.22 12.99
N HIS A 87 5.19 13.07 12.89
CA HIS A 87 5.98 13.88 11.97
C HIS A 87 5.55 13.67 10.52
N VAL A 88 5.13 12.45 10.15
CA VAL A 88 4.68 12.17 8.79
C VAL A 88 3.25 12.67 8.58
N SER A 89 2.31 12.41 9.49
CA SER A 89 0.93 12.92 9.34
C SER A 89 0.94 14.44 9.20
N HIS A 90 1.51 15.18 10.15
CA HIS A 90 1.46 16.65 10.15
C HIS A 90 2.34 17.37 9.13
N SER A 91 3.35 16.72 8.55
CA SER A 91 4.14 17.37 7.49
C SER A 91 3.43 17.28 6.14
N VAL A 92 2.55 16.29 5.96
CA VAL A 92 1.93 15.94 4.69
C VAL A 92 0.51 15.39 4.88
N ASP A 93 -0.32 16.07 5.68
CA ASP A 93 -1.68 15.61 6.07
C ASP A 93 -2.54 15.25 4.85
N THR A 94 -2.36 15.99 3.75
CA THR A 94 -3.09 15.76 2.50
C THR A 94 -2.81 14.41 1.85
N LEU A 95 -1.65 13.80 2.11
CA LEU A 95 -1.31 12.46 1.61
C LEU A 95 -2.12 11.35 2.30
N PHE A 96 -2.73 11.65 3.46
CA PHE A 96 -3.66 10.75 4.15
C PHE A 96 -5.13 10.90 3.68
N THR A 97 -5.45 11.91 2.87
CA THR A 97 -6.83 12.06 2.35
C THR A 97 -7.12 11.07 1.22
N CYS A 98 -6.26 11.03 0.20
CA CYS A 98 -6.41 10.15 -0.97
C CYS A 98 -5.07 9.86 -1.65
N GLY A 99 -3.96 10.16 -0.96
CA GLY A 99 -2.61 10.10 -1.48
C GLY A 99 -1.88 8.79 -1.17
N PRO A 100 -0.55 8.80 -1.30
CA PRO A 100 0.30 7.61 -1.12
C PRO A 100 0.29 7.05 0.30
N CYS A 101 0.08 7.89 1.31
CA CYS A 101 0.14 7.46 2.71
C CYS A 101 -1.15 6.74 3.15
N ILE A 102 -2.32 7.19 2.70
CA ILE A 102 -3.55 6.44 2.97
C ILE A 102 -3.62 5.12 2.20
N LEU A 103 -3.00 5.05 1.01
CA LEU A 103 -2.87 3.79 0.28
C LEU A 103 -2.10 2.75 1.11
N GLY A 104 -0.91 3.11 1.59
CA GLY A 104 -0.11 2.20 2.41
C GLY A 104 -0.74 1.90 3.77
N ALA A 105 -1.35 2.90 4.42
CA ALA A 105 -2.11 2.69 5.66
C ALA A 105 -3.26 1.69 5.49
N SER A 106 -4.05 1.84 4.41
CA SER A 106 -5.18 0.96 4.10
C SER A 106 -4.72 -0.48 3.80
N ILE A 107 -3.57 -0.64 3.15
CA ILE A 107 -2.97 -1.95 2.90
C ILE A 107 -2.50 -2.59 4.19
N ASN A 108 -1.79 -1.85 5.05
CA ASN A 108 -1.36 -2.37 6.34
C ASN A 108 -2.56 -2.80 7.20
N ASP A 109 -3.62 -2.00 7.24
CA ASP A 109 -4.87 -2.34 7.92
C ASP A 109 -5.49 -3.64 7.38
N LEU A 110 -5.55 -3.79 6.05
CA LEU A 110 -6.03 -5.02 5.42
C LEU A 110 -5.16 -6.25 5.78
N LEU A 111 -3.86 -6.06 5.93
CA LEU A 111 -2.90 -7.10 6.32
C LEU A 111 -2.85 -7.33 7.84
N GLY A 112 -3.65 -6.62 8.65
CA GLY A 112 -3.63 -6.72 10.11
C GLY A 112 -2.37 -6.15 10.76
N ARG A 113 -1.64 -5.27 10.06
CA ARG A 113 -0.43 -4.57 10.52
C ARG A 113 -0.79 -3.18 11.03
N HIS A 114 0.12 -2.55 11.75
CA HIS A 114 -0.06 -1.14 12.12
C HIS A 114 -0.03 -0.28 10.85
N MET A 115 -0.91 0.71 10.73
CA MET A 115 -1.05 1.51 9.49
C MET A 115 0.24 2.23 9.05
N GLN A 116 1.18 2.45 9.97
CA GLN A 116 2.50 3.04 9.69
C GLN A 116 3.66 2.02 9.64
N ASP A 117 3.36 0.73 9.55
CA ASP A 117 4.41 -0.28 9.32
C ASP A 117 5.05 -0.09 7.94
N ALA A 118 6.35 -0.31 7.89
CA ALA A 118 7.12 -0.13 6.67
C ALA A 118 6.91 -1.31 5.72
N PHE A 119 6.92 -1.03 4.42
CA PHE A 119 6.90 -2.06 3.38
C PHE A 119 8.31 -2.42 2.92
N VAL A 120 8.49 -3.68 2.56
CA VAL A 120 9.61 -4.22 1.79
C VAL A 120 9.11 -4.85 0.49
N PRO A 121 9.94 -4.92 -0.57
CA PRO A 121 9.57 -5.64 -1.78
C PRO A 121 9.12 -7.08 -1.47
N GLY A 122 7.96 -7.47 -2.01
CA GLY A 122 7.36 -8.78 -1.77
C GLY A 122 6.24 -8.79 -0.72
N ASP A 123 6.09 -7.75 0.11
CA ASP A 123 5.07 -7.72 1.18
C ASP A 123 3.62 -7.86 0.71
N LEU A 124 3.34 -7.54 -0.56
CA LEU A 124 1.99 -7.57 -1.14
C LEU A 124 1.68 -8.88 -1.86
N ASP A 125 2.55 -9.89 -1.75
CA ASP A 125 2.29 -11.23 -2.28
C ASP A 125 1.33 -12.00 -1.37
N VAL A 126 0.06 -11.61 -1.40
CA VAL A 126 -1.01 -12.21 -0.56
C VAL A 126 -1.24 -13.69 -0.88
N TRP A 127 -0.81 -14.15 -2.06
CA TRP A 127 -0.98 -15.52 -2.54
C TRP A 127 0.31 -16.34 -2.45
N GLN A 128 1.41 -15.80 -1.91
CA GLN A 128 2.68 -16.51 -1.78
C GLN A 128 2.50 -17.86 -1.08
N VAL A 129 1.73 -17.87 0.00
CA VAL A 129 1.44 -19.07 0.81
C VAL A 129 0.65 -20.12 0.02
N GLU A 130 -0.30 -19.70 -0.81
CA GLU A 130 -1.07 -20.63 -1.65
C GLU A 130 -0.21 -21.19 -2.80
N ARG A 131 0.69 -20.39 -3.36
CA ARG A 131 1.64 -20.82 -4.40
C ARG A 131 2.70 -21.77 -3.85
N GLU A 132 3.28 -21.47 -2.69
CA GLU A 132 4.23 -22.35 -1.99
C GLU A 132 3.57 -23.67 -1.57
N GLY A 133 2.30 -23.61 -1.14
CA GLY A 133 1.49 -24.78 -0.84
C GLY A 133 1.17 -25.64 -2.07
N GLN A 134 0.98 -25.05 -3.25
CA GLN A 134 0.78 -25.77 -4.52
C GLN A 134 2.09 -26.31 -5.11
N LEU A 135 3.23 -25.65 -4.87
CA LEU A 135 4.56 -26.07 -5.33
C LEU A 135 5.23 -27.09 -4.39
N GLY A 136 4.61 -27.44 -3.26
CA GLY A 136 5.10 -28.46 -2.33
C GLY A 136 6.38 -28.08 -1.59
N ILE A 137 6.70 -26.78 -1.50
CA ILE A 137 7.88 -26.28 -0.78
C ILE A 137 7.44 -25.96 0.65
N VAL A 138 7.30 -26.98 1.49
CA VAL A 138 7.08 -26.80 2.93
C VAL A 138 8.44 -26.42 3.54
N ALA A 139 8.54 -25.22 4.10
CA ALA A 139 9.68 -24.81 4.91
C ALA A 139 9.87 -25.78 6.10
N PRO A 140 11.11 -26.14 6.48
CA PRO A 140 11.33 -27.05 7.59
C PRO A 140 10.88 -26.39 8.91
N GLU A 141 10.14 -27.13 9.72
CA GLU A 141 9.75 -26.72 11.07
C GLU A 141 11.00 -26.37 11.88
N ALA A 142 11.02 -25.15 12.45
CA ALA A 142 12.07 -24.74 13.37
C ALA A 142 11.85 -25.42 14.73
N GLY A 143 12.80 -26.27 15.12
CA GLY A 143 12.96 -26.80 16.48
C GLY A 143 13.75 -25.88 17.40
#